data_AF-A0A521QHM5-F1
#
_entry.id   AF-A0A521QHM5-F1
#
_cell.length_a   1.000
_cell.length_b   1.000
_cell.length_c   1.000
_cell.angle_alpha   90.00
_cell.angle_beta   90.00
_cell.angle_gamma   90.00
#
_symmetry.space_group_name_H-M   'P 1'
#
loop_
_entity.id
_entity.type
_entity.pdbx_description
1 polymer ?
#
loop_
_entity_poly.entity_id
_entity_poly.type
_entity_poly.pdbx_seq_one_letter_code
_entity_poly.pdbx_strand_id
1 'polypeptide(L)'
;MPKLTLSFISAFNERVEPLMDGAVQPEGLELIPTYSHPAETFWRQLKFQEFEVAEMSMSSYLIARSRGSDMIALPVFPSRRLFHAEVLIHLDSGVKEPGNLAGKRIGVAEYQQTAALWTRGILEHDFGVSQYKVDWFMERTEELSHGGVTGFTPPPGISFHRIPPDKSLASMLVHHELDAAAVAGPWSRAANVLDRSARIPGAGGDWSKVKPLFPDRIAEGRRFFKRHGFVPVNHAYIIRGDIHRKYPWVAFNLYSGFAKAKALALEKLAERIPSALFFGREYLAMTGEIFGDDPFPYGLKANRPMLETLIDYSHEQGLTPKKMKIEELFAESTLHL
;
A
#
# COMPACT_ATOMS: atom_id res chain seq x y z
N MET A 1 17.27 20.41 -27.26
CA MET A 1 17.40 18.94 -27.28
C MET A 1 16.00 18.34 -27.23
N PRO A 2 15.73 17.19 -27.87
CA PRO A 2 14.44 16.53 -27.71
C PRO A 2 14.21 16.13 -26.24
N LYS A 3 12.95 16.12 -25.80
CA LYS A 3 12.58 15.62 -24.47
C LYS A 3 12.89 14.13 -24.38
N LEU A 4 13.23 13.66 -23.18
CA LEU A 4 13.37 12.23 -22.91
C LEU A 4 11.98 11.63 -22.68
N THR A 5 11.57 10.72 -23.55
CA THR A 5 10.28 10.03 -23.45
C THR A 5 10.40 8.81 -22.55
N LEU A 6 9.54 8.69 -21.52
CA LEU A 6 9.54 7.58 -20.56
C LEU A 6 8.13 6.99 -20.43
N SER A 7 8.03 5.66 -20.38
CA SER A 7 6.76 5.02 -20.01
C SER A 7 6.49 5.18 -18.50
N PHE A 8 5.23 5.42 -18.14
CA PHE A 8 4.81 5.63 -16.75
C PHE A 8 3.53 4.84 -16.43
N ILE A 9 3.63 3.83 -15.57
CA ILE A 9 2.49 3.02 -15.10
C ILE A 9 2.05 3.38 -13.67
N SER A 10 0.76 3.61 -13.47
CA SER A 10 0.17 3.84 -12.14
C SER A 10 -1.34 3.57 -12.16
N ALA A 11 -1.94 3.36 -11.00
CA ALA A 11 -3.38 3.49 -10.85
C ALA A 11 -3.81 4.95 -10.92
N PHE A 12 -5.09 5.19 -11.23
CA PHE A 12 -5.65 6.54 -11.14
C PHE A 12 -5.47 7.10 -9.72
N ASN A 13 -4.95 8.32 -9.63
CA ASN A 13 -4.77 9.04 -8.38
C ASN A 13 -4.90 10.54 -8.66
N GLU A 14 -5.86 11.20 -8.04
CA GLU A 14 -6.16 12.63 -8.26
C GLU A 14 -4.93 13.56 -8.10
N ARG A 15 -3.98 13.23 -7.21
CA ARG A 15 -2.75 14.03 -6.97
C ARG A 15 -1.67 13.80 -8.03
N VAL A 16 -1.83 12.78 -8.85
CA VAL A 16 -0.87 12.36 -9.89
C VAL A 16 -1.48 12.52 -11.28
N GLU A 17 -2.80 12.53 -11.38
CA GLU A 17 -3.54 12.65 -12.64
C GLU A 17 -3.06 13.81 -13.52
N PRO A 18 -2.73 15.02 -13.00
CA PRO A 18 -2.18 16.07 -13.84
C PRO A 18 -0.87 15.71 -14.57
N LEU A 19 -0.08 14.78 -14.06
CA LEU A 19 1.08 14.24 -14.79
C LEU A 19 0.67 13.20 -15.83
N MET A 20 -0.35 12.39 -15.52
CA MET A 20 -0.81 11.31 -16.39
C MET A 20 -1.56 11.85 -17.61
N ASP A 21 -2.39 12.90 -17.44
CA ASP A 21 -3.16 13.53 -18.51
C ASP A 21 -2.38 14.62 -19.28
N GLY A 22 -1.20 14.98 -18.80
CA GLY A 22 -0.30 15.97 -19.40
C GLY A 22 -0.57 17.43 -19.04
N ALA A 23 -1.51 17.73 -18.12
CA ALA A 23 -1.76 19.07 -17.62
C ALA A 23 -0.55 19.68 -16.89
N VAL A 24 0.29 18.83 -16.29
CA VAL A 24 1.59 19.14 -15.72
C VAL A 24 2.63 18.29 -16.44
N GLN A 25 3.68 18.92 -16.95
CA GLN A 25 4.80 18.21 -17.57
C GLN A 25 6.07 18.42 -16.74
N PRO A 26 6.77 17.34 -16.35
CA PRO A 26 8.07 17.48 -15.72
C PRO A 26 9.09 17.98 -16.74
N GLU A 27 10.03 18.80 -16.28
CA GLU A 27 10.97 19.47 -17.18
C GLU A 27 11.86 18.47 -17.93
N GLY A 28 12.03 18.68 -19.23
CA GLY A 28 12.84 17.80 -20.09
C GLY A 28 12.26 16.41 -20.36
N LEU A 29 11.04 16.12 -19.88
CA LEU A 29 10.43 14.79 -19.95
C LEU A 29 9.10 14.82 -20.72
N GLU A 30 8.84 13.71 -21.42
CA GLU A 30 7.55 13.35 -21.97
C GLU A 30 7.15 12.00 -21.37
N LEU A 31 5.97 11.90 -20.76
CA LEU A 31 5.50 10.68 -20.10
C LEU A 31 4.46 10.00 -20.97
N ILE A 32 4.60 8.69 -21.19
CA ILE A 32 3.61 7.85 -21.84
C ILE A 32 2.82 7.09 -20.75
N PRO A 33 1.60 7.54 -20.39
CA PRO A 33 0.86 6.99 -19.26
C PRO A 33 0.28 5.61 -19.58
N THR A 34 0.25 4.73 -18.59
CA THR A 34 -0.51 3.47 -18.58
C THR A 34 -1.26 3.36 -17.27
N TYR A 35 -2.59 3.28 -17.33
CA TYR A 35 -3.41 3.04 -16.15
C TYR A 35 -3.51 1.54 -15.87
N SER A 36 -3.20 1.14 -14.65
CA SER A 36 -3.24 -0.27 -14.24
C SER A 36 -3.52 -0.41 -12.75
N HIS A 37 -4.25 -1.46 -12.37
CA HIS A 37 -4.50 -1.75 -10.96
C HIS A 37 -3.16 -2.00 -10.24
N PRO A 38 -2.95 -1.49 -9.00
CA PRO A 38 -1.63 -1.55 -8.36
C PRO A 38 -1.05 -2.98 -8.26
N ALA A 39 -1.90 -3.97 -7.96
CA ALA A 39 -1.48 -5.37 -7.89
C ALA A 39 -0.90 -5.88 -9.22
N GLU A 40 -1.48 -5.50 -10.36
CA GLU A 40 -0.98 -5.87 -11.68
C GLU A 40 0.28 -5.07 -12.02
N THR A 41 0.29 -3.77 -11.74
CA THR A 41 1.45 -2.89 -11.93
C THR A 41 2.70 -3.44 -11.25
N PHE A 42 2.61 -3.83 -9.97
CA PHE A 42 3.78 -4.32 -9.24
C PHE A 42 4.25 -5.67 -9.77
N TRP A 43 3.32 -6.56 -10.11
CA TRP A 43 3.66 -7.85 -10.68
C TRP A 43 4.38 -7.70 -12.04
N ARG A 44 3.85 -6.86 -12.94
CA ARG A 44 4.48 -6.56 -14.23
C ARG A 44 5.86 -5.95 -14.05
N GLN A 45 5.99 -4.97 -13.16
CA GLN A 45 7.25 -4.28 -12.94
C GLN A 45 8.30 -5.18 -12.29
N LEU A 46 7.94 -5.96 -11.26
CA LEU A 46 8.88 -6.88 -10.60
C LEU A 46 9.31 -8.02 -11.52
N LYS A 47 8.39 -8.53 -12.36
CA LYS A 47 8.64 -9.71 -13.20
C LYS A 47 9.35 -9.37 -14.51
N PHE A 48 9.02 -8.23 -15.12
CA PHE A 48 9.44 -7.92 -16.48
C PHE A 48 10.14 -6.55 -16.61
N GLN A 49 10.13 -5.70 -15.58
CA GLN A 49 10.73 -4.35 -15.60
C GLN A 49 10.26 -3.50 -16.81
N GLU A 50 8.99 -3.65 -17.18
CA GLU A 50 8.43 -3.11 -18.43
C GLU A 50 8.49 -1.60 -18.52
N PHE A 51 8.41 -0.91 -17.38
CA PHE A 51 8.25 0.55 -17.33
C PHE A 51 9.47 1.26 -16.76
N GLU A 52 9.78 2.42 -17.33
CA GLU A 52 10.85 3.30 -16.85
C GLU A 52 10.47 4.00 -15.54
N VAL A 53 9.19 4.35 -15.36
CA VAL A 53 8.62 4.89 -14.13
C VAL A 53 7.41 4.04 -13.75
N ALA A 54 7.35 3.58 -12.50
CA ALA A 54 6.25 2.72 -12.05
C ALA A 54 5.84 3.02 -10.61
N GLU A 55 4.55 2.87 -10.32
CA GLU A 55 4.08 2.71 -8.95
C GLU A 55 4.58 1.37 -8.37
N MET A 56 4.96 1.34 -7.09
CA MET A 56 5.48 0.15 -6.43
C MET A 56 5.03 0.04 -4.98
N SER A 57 4.63 -1.17 -4.57
CA SER A 57 4.43 -1.54 -3.16
C SER A 57 5.70 -1.30 -2.36
N MET A 58 5.62 -0.52 -1.27
CA MET A 58 6.80 -0.20 -0.46
C MET A 58 7.45 -1.44 0.17
N SER A 59 6.70 -2.42 0.64
CA SER A 59 7.28 -3.65 1.18
C SER A 59 7.95 -4.49 0.07
N SER A 60 7.31 -4.61 -1.09
CA SER A 60 7.91 -5.29 -2.25
C SER A 60 9.18 -4.59 -2.71
N TYR A 61 9.19 -3.25 -2.70
CA TYR A 61 10.37 -2.43 -2.99
C TYR A 61 11.51 -2.70 -2.00
N LEU A 62 11.24 -2.68 -0.69
CA LEU A 62 12.23 -2.98 0.35
C LEU A 62 12.84 -4.38 0.16
N ILE A 63 12.00 -5.39 -0.07
CA ILE A 63 12.42 -6.77 -0.31
C ILE A 63 13.28 -6.85 -1.57
N ALA A 64 12.79 -6.33 -2.69
CA ALA A 64 13.48 -6.34 -3.97
C ALA A 64 14.85 -5.63 -3.91
N ARG A 65 14.90 -4.44 -3.29
CA ARG A 65 16.14 -3.68 -3.08
C ARG A 65 17.13 -4.37 -2.17
N SER A 66 16.65 -5.00 -1.09
CA SER A 66 17.52 -5.77 -0.19
C SER A 66 18.19 -6.96 -0.89
N ARG A 67 17.62 -7.41 -2.01
CA ARG A 67 18.11 -8.50 -2.87
C ARG A 67 18.83 -8.00 -4.14
N GLY A 68 19.11 -6.69 -4.23
CA GLY A 68 19.90 -6.12 -5.32
C GLY A 68 19.10 -5.73 -6.57
N SER A 69 17.76 -5.66 -6.50
CA SER A 69 16.97 -5.18 -7.64
C SER A 69 17.35 -3.76 -8.04
N ASP A 70 17.46 -3.54 -9.35
CA ASP A 70 17.99 -2.33 -9.95
C ASP A 70 16.88 -1.31 -10.24
N MET A 71 16.46 -0.63 -9.19
CA MET A 71 15.45 0.43 -9.21
C MET A 71 15.71 1.39 -8.05
N ILE A 72 15.21 2.62 -8.15
CA ILE A 72 15.33 3.62 -7.08
C ILE A 72 13.99 4.33 -6.88
N ALA A 73 13.60 4.59 -5.64
CA ALA A 73 12.35 5.27 -5.34
C ALA A 73 12.50 6.80 -5.36
N LEU A 74 11.39 7.46 -5.64
CA LEU A 74 11.16 8.86 -5.34
C LEU A 74 10.40 8.96 -4.01
N PRO A 75 10.63 10.00 -3.19
CA PRO A 75 9.87 10.23 -1.96
C PRO A 75 8.48 10.82 -2.28
N VAL A 76 7.75 10.14 -3.15
CA VAL A 76 6.40 10.47 -3.64
C VAL A 76 5.51 9.27 -3.36
N PHE A 77 4.48 9.48 -2.57
CA PHE A 77 3.71 8.43 -1.92
C PHE A 77 2.22 8.54 -2.30
N PRO A 78 1.78 7.96 -3.44
CA PRO A 78 0.43 8.19 -3.96
C PRO A 78 -0.67 7.61 -3.06
N SER A 79 -0.38 6.51 -2.34
CA SER A 79 -1.37 5.76 -1.56
C SER A 79 -0.98 5.67 -0.09
N ARG A 80 -1.89 6.06 0.80
CA ARG A 80 -1.81 5.90 2.26
C ARG A 80 -3.13 5.40 2.82
N ARG A 81 -3.09 4.51 3.81
CA ARG A 81 -4.30 3.94 4.45
C ARG A 81 -4.01 3.51 5.88
N LEU A 82 -5.07 3.38 6.67
CA LEU A 82 -5.04 2.73 7.99
C LEU A 82 -5.38 1.24 7.80
N PHE A 83 -4.40 0.46 7.35
CA PHE A 83 -4.62 -0.93 6.89
C PHE A 83 -5.19 -1.85 7.97
N HIS A 84 -4.76 -1.70 9.22
CA HIS A 84 -5.30 -2.46 10.35
C HIS A 84 -6.77 -2.14 10.63
N ALA A 85 -7.21 -0.91 10.37
CA ALA A 85 -8.59 -0.48 10.51
C ALA A 85 -9.51 -1.01 9.40
N GLU A 86 -8.96 -1.67 8.37
CA GLU A 86 -9.70 -2.33 7.29
C GLU A 86 -9.91 -3.83 7.53
N VAL A 87 -9.38 -4.38 8.63
CA VAL A 87 -9.57 -5.79 8.98
C VAL A 87 -11.04 -6.05 9.31
N LEU A 88 -11.61 -7.06 8.65
CA LEU A 88 -12.93 -7.60 8.95
C LEU A 88 -12.78 -8.86 9.79
N ILE A 89 -13.75 -9.11 10.67
CA ILE A 89 -13.86 -10.31 11.50
C ILE A 89 -15.19 -11.02 11.24
N HIS A 90 -15.20 -12.32 11.48
CA HIS A 90 -16.44 -13.10 11.57
C HIS A 90 -16.93 -13.13 13.02
N LEU A 91 -18.22 -12.89 13.27
CA LEU A 91 -18.79 -12.78 14.63
C LEU A 91 -18.61 -14.06 15.48
N ASP A 92 -18.62 -15.23 14.84
CA ASP A 92 -18.45 -16.51 15.54
C ASP A 92 -16.99 -16.81 15.94
N SER A 93 -16.03 -15.93 15.58
CA SER A 93 -14.61 -16.08 15.93
C SER A 93 -14.31 -15.83 17.41
N GLY A 94 -15.24 -15.17 18.12
CA GLY A 94 -15.05 -14.70 19.49
C GLY A 94 -14.14 -13.48 19.63
N VAL A 95 -13.72 -12.85 18.52
CA VAL A 95 -12.92 -11.62 18.53
C VAL A 95 -13.82 -10.42 18.84
N LYS A 96 -13.56 -9.74 19.97
CA LYS A 96 -14.29 -8.51 20.38
C LYS A 96 -13.42 -7.26 20.32
N GLU A 97 -12.11 -7.44 20.42
CA GLU A 97 -11.10 -6.39 20.36
C GLU A 97 -9.84 -6.92 19.66
N PRO A 98 -8.95 -6.04 19.16
CA PRO A 98 -7.79 -6.46 18.37
C PRO A 98 -6.89 -7.49 19.06
N GLY A 99 -6.68 -7.38 20.38
CA GLY A 99 -5.88 -8.33 21.15
C GLY A 99 -6.39 -9.77 21.11
N ASN A 100 -7.68 -9.98 20.85
CA ASN A 100 -8.27 -11.33 20.75
C ASN A 100 -7.93 -12.04 19.42
N LEU A 101 -7.21 -11.39 18.51
CA LEU A 101 -6.70 -12.01 17.29
C LEU A 101 -5.60 -13.05 17.56
N ALA A 102 -4.98 -13.05 18.74
CA ALA A 102 -4.07 -14.12 19.13
C ALA A 102 -4.78 -15.49 19.10
N GLY A 103 -4.15 -16.46 18.43
CA GLY A 103 -4.65 -17.81 18.21
C GLY A 103 -5.73 -17.91 17.13
N LYS A 104 -5.91 -16.89 16.29
CA LYS A 104 -6.94 -16.86 15.23
C LYS A 104 -6.36 -17.14 13.84
N ARG A 105 -7.24 -17.55 12.93
CA ARG A 105 -6.99 -17.75 11.50
C ARG A 105 -7.17 -16.42 10.76
N ILE A 106 -6.07 -15.85 10.27
CA ILE A 106 -6.06 -14.53 9.66
C ILE A 106 -5.71 -14.61 8.17
N GLY A 107 -6.61 -14.09 7.34
CA GLY A 107 -6.47 -14.01 5.90
C GLY A 107 -5.76 -12.75 5.40
N VAL A 108 -4.81 -12.92 4.50
CA VAL A 108 -4.09 -11.83 3.80
C VAL A 108 -3.96 -12.12 2.32
N ALA A 109 -4.02 -11.10 1.45
CA ALA A 109 -3.83 -11.33 0.01
C ALA A 109 -2.41 -11.84 -0.29
N GLU A 110 -1.41 -11.17 0.30
CA GLU A 110 -0.05 -11.66 0.42
C GLU A 110 0.50 -11.40 1.81
N TYR A 111 1.37 -12.29 2.32
CA TYR A 111 1.98 -12.10 3.63
C TYR A 111 2.89 -10.88 3.65
N GLN A 112 3.73 -10.74 2.65
CA GLN A 112 4.75 -9.70 2.53
C GLN A 112 4.25 -8.39 1.90
N GLN A 113 2.98 -8.26 1.49
CA GLN A 113 2.54 -6.98 0.92
C GLN A 113 2.54 -5.87 1.99
N THR A 114 2.70 -4.61 1.57
CA THR A 114 2.77 -3.46 2.49
C THR A 114 1.57 -3.36 3.43
N ALA A 115 0.35 -3.63 2.95
CA ALA A 115 -0.85 -3.62 3.80
C ALA A 115 -0.75 -4.63 4.95
N ALA A 116 -0.33 -5.87 4.65
CA ALA A 116 -0.18 -6.92 5.66
C ALA A 116 1.00 -6.67 6.59
N LEU A 117 2.10 -6.09 6.07
CA LEU A 117 3.24 -5.63 6.86
C LEU A 117 2.82 -4.62 7.93
N TRP A 118 2.10 -3.57 7.52
CA TRP A 118 1.55 -2.58 8.45
C TRP A 118 0.56 -3.18 9.42
N THR A 119 -0.41 -3.97 8.94
CA THR A 119 -1.41 -4.60 9.81
C THR A 119 -0.73 -5.42 10.90
N ARG A 120 0.25 -6.27 10.56
CA ARG A 120 1.00 -7.06 11.56
C ARG A 120 1.78 -6.19 12.53
N GLY A 121 2.55 -5.22 12.03
CA GLY A 121 3.37 -4.37 12.89
C GLY A 121 2.52 -3.57 13.86
N ILE A 122 1.40 -3.01 13.41
CA ILE A 122 0.47 -2.27 14.27
C ILE A 122 -0.21 -3.20 15.28
N LEU A 123 -0.68 -4.38 14.84
CA LEU A 123 -1.29 -5.37 15.75
C LEU A 123 -0.32 -5.82 16.84
N GLU A 124 0.95 -5.99 16.53
CA GLU A 124 1.99 -6.37 17.50
C GLU A 124 2.31 -5.22 18.46
N HIS A 125 2.65 -4.03 17.94
CA HIS A 125 3.16 -2.90 18.73
C HIS A 125 2.08 -2.09 19.45
N ASP A 126 0.85 -2.05 18.94
CA ASP A 126 -0.25 -1.31 19.56
C ASP A 126 -1.22 -2.21 20.35
N PHE A 127 -1.32 -3.50 20.01
CA PHE A 127 -2.32 -4.41 20.57
C PHE A 127 -1.77 -5.74 21.11
N GLY A 128 -0.44 -5.95 21.07
CA GLY A 128 0.22 -7.12 21.65
C GLY A 128 -0.01 -8.44 20.91
N VAL A 129 -0.49 -8.39 19.66
CA VAL A 129 -0.75 -9.59 18.84
C VAL A 129 0.48 -9.91 18.01
N SER A 130 1.31 -10.81 18.52
CA SER A 130 2.51 -11.26 17.79
C SER A 130 2.14 -12.08 16.56
N GLN A 131 2.84 -11.84 15.45
CA GLN A 131 2.68 -12.59 14.20
C GLN A 131 2.94 -14.10 14.34
N TYR A 132 3.67 -14.54 15.38
CA TYR A 132 3.97 -15.95 15.67
C TYR A 132 2.86 -16.65 16.45
N LYS A 133 1.85 -15.91 16.92
CA LYS A 133 0.73 -16.45 17.71
C LYS A 133 -0.57 -16.44 16.93
N VAL A 134 -0.54 -16.49 15.60
CA VAL A 134 -1.73 -16.53 14.73
C VAL A 134 -1.46 -17.47 13.55
N ASP A 135 -2.51 -17.99 12.93
CA ASP A 135 -2.43 -18.86 11.76
C ASP A 135 -2.70 -18.05 10.49
N TRP A 136 -1.70 -17.90 9.63
CA TRP A 136 -1.79 -17.05 8.43
C TRP A 136 -2.28 -17.82 7.21
N PHE A 137 -3.26 -17.23 6.51
CA PHE A 137 -3.84 -17.78 5.28
C PHE A 137 -3.65 -16.80 4.13
N MET A 138 -2.83 -17.18 3.14
CA MET A 138 -2.49 -16.35 1.99
C MET A 138 -3.33 -16.70 0.76
N GLU A 139 -3.95 -15.69 0.14
CA GLU A 139 -4.81 -15.88 -1.05
C GLU A 139 -4.02 -16.10 -2.34
N ARG A 140 -3.00 -15.29 -2.62
CA ARG A 140 -2.36 -15.36 -3.94
C ARG A 140 -1.46 -16.59 -4.09
N THR A 141 -1.47 -17.16 -5.30
CA THR A 141 -0.58 -18.27 -5.68
C THR A 141 0.82 -17.77 -5.95
N GLU A 142 1.79 -18.65 -6.11
CA GLU A 142 3.18 -18.24 -6.38
C GLU A 142 3.33 -17.57 -7.75
N GLU A 143 2.63 -18.06 -8.76
CA GLU A 143 2.71 -17.59 -10.15
C GLU A 143 2.12 -16.18 -10.32
N LEU A 144 1.11 -15.87 -9.52
CA LEU A 144 0.32 -14.64 -9.54
C LEU A 144 0.49 -13.85 -8.23
N SER A 145 1.74 -13.68 -7.79
CA SER A 145 2.07 -12.91 -6.58
C SER A 145 3.35 -12.11 -6.71
N HIS A 146 3.41 -10.96 -6.03
CA HIS A 146 4.66 -10.20 -5.86
C HIS A 146 5.67 -11.01 -5.04
N GLY A 147 5.18 -11.78 -4.07
CA GLY A 147 5.97 -12.72 -3.27
C GLY A 147 6.63 -13.80 -4.10
N GLY A 148 5.90 -14.45 -4.99
CA GLY A 148 6.49 -15.46 -5.86
C GLY A 148 7.60 -14.88 -6.73
N VAL A 149 7.38 -13.70 -7.32
CA VAL A 149 8.40 -13.00 -8.12
C VAL A 149 9.61 -12.58 -7.29
N THR A 150 9.39 -12.13 -6.05
CA THR A 150 10.48 -11.72 -5.16
C THR A 150 11.15 -12.89 -4.46
N GLY A 151 10.64 -14.13 -4.55
CA GLY A 151 11.15 -15.30 -3.85
C GLY A 151 10.83 -15.30 -2.35
N PHE A 152 9.58 -14.97 -2.00
CA PHE A 152 9.09 -14.98 -0.62
C PHE A 152 9.05 -16.40 -0.06
N THR A 153 9.62 -16.54 1.12
CA THR A 153 9.45 -17.70 2.00
C THR A 153 8.95 -17.19 3.36
N PRO A 154 7.99 -17.88 4.00
CA PRO A 154 7.55 -17.48 5.34
C PRO A 154 8.73 -17.52 6.31
N PRO A 155 8.91 -16.49 7.15
CA PRO A 155 9.95 -16.49 8.18
C PRO A 155 9.86 -17.73 9.10
N PRO A 156 10.98 -18.23 9.64
CA PRO A 156 10.97 -19.36 10.56
C PRO A 156 10.02 -19.13 11.75
N GLY A 157 9.20 -20.14 12.06
CA GLY A 157 8.24 -20.08 13.17
C GLY A 157 6.88 -19.47 12.84
N ILE A 158 6.69 -18.93 11.63
CA ILE A 158 5.36 -18.46 11.18
C ILE A 158 4.48 -19.65 10.83
N SER A 159 3.28 -19.72 11.42
CA SER A 159 2.21 -20.63 10.99
C SER A 159 1.60 -20.10 9.69
N PHE A 160 1.82 -20.80 8.58
CA PHE A 160 1.50 -20.31 7.23
C PHE A 160 0.80 -21.36 6.38
N HIS A 161 -0.28 -20.94 5.73
CA HIS A 161 -1.09 -21.73 4.83
C HIS A 161 -1.41 -20.93 3.56
N ARG A 162 -1.47 -21.61 2.42
CA ARG A 162 -2.11 -21.06 1.21
C ARG A 162 -3.56 -21.53 1.18
N ILE A 163 -4.49 -20.65 0.82
CA ILE A 163 -5.89 -21.04 0.73
C ILE A 163 -6.17 -21.87 -0.55
N PRO A 164 -7.19 -22.75 -0.55
CA PRO A 164 -7.56 -23.54 -1.73
C PRO A 164 -7.83 -22.69 -2.99
N PRO A 165 -7.47 -23.16 -4.20
CA PRO A 165 -7.59 -22.41 -5.47
C PRO A 165 -9.05 -22.05 -5.85
N ASP A 166 -10.01 -22.81 -5.34
CA ASP A 166 -11.46 -22.65 -5.52
C ASP A 166 -12.12 -21.73 -4.47
N LYS A 167 -11.34 -21.18 -3.53
CA LYS A 167 -11.80 -20.26 -2.47
C LYS A 167 -11.19 -18.86 -2.60
N SER A 168 -11.69 -17.93 -1.81
CA SER A 168 -11.12 -16.59 -1.60
C SER A 168 -11.14 -16.22 -0.12
N LEU A 169 -10.47 -15.15 0.28
CA LEU A 169 -10.58 -14.60 1.64
C LEU A 169 -12.02 -14.22 1.95
N ALA A 170 -12.73 -13.62 0.98
CA ALA A 170 -14.15 -13.31 1.12
C ALA A 170 -14.97 -14.59 1.39
N SER A 171 -14.81 -15.63 0.58
CA SER A 171 -15.58 -16.87 0.74
C SER A 171 -15.26 -17.57 2.05
N MET A 172 -13.99 -17.62 2.44
CA MET A 172 -13.60 -18.27 3.69
C MET A 172 -14.03 -17.48 4.93
N LEU A 173 -14.00 -16.14 4.88
CA LEU A 173 -14.46 -15.31 6.00
C LEU A 173 -15.97 -15.47 6.24
N VAL A 174 -16.80 -15.41 5.20
CA VAL A 174 -18.27 -15.50 5.35
C VAL A 174 -18.77 -16.88 5.75
N HIS A 175 -17.96 -17.92 5.56
CA HIS A 175 -18.23 -19.30 5.98
C HIS A 175 -17.52 -19.65 7.31
N HIS A 176 -16.92 -18.66 7.98
CA HIS A 176 -16.18 -18.84 9.23
C HIS A 176 -15.01 -19.84 9.15
N GLU A 177 -14.45 -20.02 7.95
CA GLU A 177 -13.18 -20.74 7.75
C GLU A 177 -11.98 -19.86 8.10
N LEU A 178 -12.16 -18.54 8.08
CA LEU A 178 -11.26 -17.54 8.65
C LEU A 178 -11.97 -16.76 9.75
N ASP A 179 -11.21 -16.35 10.75
CA ASP A 179 -11.71 -15.53 11.86
C ASP A 179 -11.62 -14.04 11.53
N ALA A 180 -10.57 -13.65 10.80
CA ALA A 180 -10.34 -12.29 10.34
C ALA A 180 -9.69 -12.26 8.96
N ALA A 181 -9.95 -11.23 8.16
CA ALA A 181 -9.22 -10.99 6.93
C ALA A 181 -9.31 -9.52 6.48
N ALA A 182 -8.26 -9.05 5.81
CA ALA A 182 -8.33 -7.81 5.04
C ALA A 182 -8.93 -8.13 3.66
N VAL A 183 -10.26 -8.12 3.57
CA VAL A 183 -10.99 -8.31 2.32
C VAL A 183 -11.31 -6.95 1.73
N ALA A 184 -10.99 -6.72 0.46
CA ALA A 184 -11.67 -5.68 -0.31
C ALA A 184 -13.15 -6.10 -0.37
N GLY A 185 -13.96 -5.59 0.57
CA GLY A 185 -15.33 -6.08 0.78
C GLY A 185 -16.18 -6.03 -0.50
N PRO A 186 -17.41 -6.58 -0.48
CA PRO A 186 -18.28 -6.67 -1.66
C PRO A 186 -18.61 -5.31 -2.32
N TRP A 187 -18.28 -4.20 -1.65
CA TRP A 187 -18.44 -2.82 -2.11
C TRP A 187 -17.23 -2.28 -2.88
N SER A 188 -16.10 -2.98 -2.88
CA SER A 188 -14.92 -2.67 -3.70
C SER A 188 -15.01 -3.41 -5.04
N ARG A 189 -15.42 -2.70 -6.09
CA ARG A 189 -15.59 -3.26 -7.45
C ARG A 189 -14.29 -3.41 -8.23
N ALA A 190 -13.13 -3.20 -7.61
CA ALA A 190 -11.84 -3.28 -8.29
C ALA A 190 -11.44 -4.75 -8.51
N ALA A 191 -12.06 -5.39 -9.50
CA ALA A 191 -11.61 -6.68 -9.99
C ALA A 191 -10.24 -6.53 -10.66
N ASN A 192 -9.31 -7.40 -10.31
CA ASN A 192 -8.04 -7.56 -11.03
C ASN A 192 -7.69 -9.05 -11.14
N VAL A 193 -6.71 -9.38 -11.97
CA VAL A 193 -6.36 -10.78 -12.27
C VAL A 193 -5.75 -11.52 -11.06
N LEU A 194 -5.19 -10.81 -10.09
CA LEU A 194 -4.54 -11.38 -8.91
C LEU A 194 -5.52 -11.67 -7.77
N ASP A 195 -6.51 -10.80 -7.55
CA ASP A 195 -7.42 -10.92 -6.41
C ASP A 195 -8.61 -11.85 -6.73
N ARG A 196 -8.88 -12.81 -5.84
CA ARG A 196 -9.96 -13.80 -6.02
C ARG A 196 -11.25 -13.42 -5.32
N SER A 197 -11.17 -12.60 -4.26
CA SER A 197 -12.35 -12.15 -3.51
C SER A 197 -13.41 -11.44 -4.36
N ALA A 198 -13.02 -10.75 -5.45
CA ALA A 198 -13.97 -10.16 -6.40
C ALA A 198 -14.64 -11.18 -7.34
N ARG A 199 -13.99 -12.34 -7.57
CA ARG A 199 -14.48 -13.41 -8.46
C ARG A 199 -15.24 -14.50 -7.71
N ILE A 200 -14.92 -14.70 -6.44
CA ILE A 200 -15.49 -15.72 -5.56
C ILE A 200 -16.00 -15.00 -4.29
N PRO A 201 -17.15 -14.31 -4.35
CA PRO A 201 -17.65 -13.47 -3.25
C PRO A 201 -18.28 -14.27 -2.10
N GLY A 202 -18.09 -15.60 -2.02
CA GLY A 202 -18.64 -16.43 -0.95
C GLY A 202 -20.15 -16.65 -1.03
N ALA A 203 -20.65 -17.11 -2.18
CA ALA A 203 -22.05 -17.51 -2.30
C ALA A 203 -22.43 -18.55 -1.23
N GLY A 204 -23.60 -18.39 -0.61
CA GLY A 204 -24.09 -19.27 0.47
C GLY A 204 -23.60 -18.92 1.88
N GLY A 205 -22.68 -17.95 2.02
CA GLY A 205 -22.23 -17.47 3.33
C GLY A 205 -23.07 -16.34 3.91
N ASP A 206 -22.86 -16.04 5.19
CA ASP A 206 -23.62 -15.03 5.93
C ASP A 206 -22.80 -13.73 6.11
N TRP A 207 -22.96 -12.82 5.15
CA TRP A 207 -22.32 -11.49 5.22
C TRP A 207 -22.79 -10.65 6.40
N SER A 208 -23.94 -10.94 7.02
CA SER A 208 -24.40 -10.21 8.21
C SER A 208 -23.51 -10.48 9.43
N LYS A 209 -22.81 -11.62 9.44
CA LYS A 209 -21.82 -12.01 10.45
C LYS A 209 -20.41 -11.46 10.22
N VAL A 210 -20.17 -10.76 9.11
CA VAL A 210 -18.89 -10.10 8.87
C VAL A 210 -18.96 -8.65 9.34
N LYS A 211 -18.09 -8.26 10.27
CA LYS A 211 -18.05 -6.90 10.84
C LYS A 211 -16.62 -6.34 10.82
N PRO A 212 -16.45 -5.01 10.75
CA PRO A 212 -15.14 -4.39 10.97
C PRO A 212 -14.60 -4.71 12.36
N LEU A 213 -13.30 -5.01 12.46
CA LEU A 213 -12.60 -5.11 13.74
C LEU A 213 -12.62 -3.77 14.50
N PHE A 214 -12.58 -2.68 13.75
CA PHE A 214 -12.69 -1.31 14.24
C PHE A 214 -13.99 -0.68 13.72
N PRO A 215 -15.10 -0.73 14.49
CA PRO A 215 -16.38 -0.19 14.06
C PRO A 215 -16.34 1.32 13.78
N ASP A 216 -15.55 2.07 14.56
CA ASP A 216 -15.30 3.49 14.35
C ASP A 216 -13.88 3.70 13.80
N ARG A 217 -13.79 3.75 12.46
CA ARG A 217 -12.52 3.97 11.75
C ARG A 217 -11.95 5.37 11.97
N ILE A 218 -12.80 6.37 12.22
CA ILE A 218 -12.36 7.75 12.45
C ILE A 218 -11.71 7.85 13.83
N ALA A 219 -12.31 7.25 14.85
CA ALA A 219 -11.72 7.18 16.19
C ALA A 219 -10.39 6.44 16.19
N GLU A 220 -10.30 5.30 15.49
CA GLU A 220 -9.03 4.58 15.35
C GLU A 220 -7.98 5.39 14.58
N GLY A 221 -8.37 6.10 13.52
CA GLY A 221 -7.48 7.03 12.81
C GLY A 221 -6.95 8.15 13.69
N ARG A 222 -7.81 8.76 14.51
CA ARG A 222 -7.41 9.76 15.53
C ARG A 222 -6.44 9.17 16.54
N ARG A 223 -6.72 7.98 17.09
CA ARG A 223 -5.85 7.29 18.05
C ARG A 223 -4.47 7.03 17.43
N PHE A 224 -4.44 6.43 16.24
CA PHE A 224 -3.22 6.07 15.54
C PHE A 224 -2.38 7.31 15.24
N PHE A 225 -2.97 8.33 14.62
CA PHE A 225 -2.24 9.53 14.25
C PHE A 225 -1.73 10.30 15.48
N LYS A 226 -2.51 10.38 16.55
CA LYS A 226 -2.06 10.98 17.82
C LYS A 226 -0.86 10.27 18.42
N ARG A 227 -0.79 8.93 18.28
CA ARG A 227 0.31 8.11 18.83
C ARG A 227 1.57 8.15 17.96
N HIS A 228 1.42 8.06 16.65
CA HIS A 228 2.53 7.82 15.71
C HIS A 228 2.91 9.04 14.86
N GLY A 229 2.00 10.00 14.67
CA GLY A 229 2.25 11.24 13.94
C GLY A 229 2.29 11.13 12.42
N PHE A 230 1.84 10.01 11.84
CA PHE A 230 1.79 9.80 10.40
C PHE A 230 0.63 8.91 9.96
N VAL A 231 0.30 8.93 8.66
CA VAL A 231 -0.60 7.95 8.03
C VAL A 231 0.24 6.94 7.23
N PRO A 232 0.07 5.62 7.46
CA PRO A 232 0.89 4.59 6.82
C PRO A 232 0.86 4.63 5.29
N VAL A 233 2.02 4.57 4.66
CA VAL A 233 2.17 4.53 3.20
C VAL A 233 2.00 3.12 2.65
N ASN A 234 1.35 2.99 1.50
CA ASN A 234 1.27 1.73 0.74
C ASN A 234 2.35 1.64 -0.34
N HIS A 235 2.44 2.69 -1.17
CA HIS A 235 3.18 2.67 -2.43
C HIS A 235 4.09 3.90 -2.54
N ALA A 236 5.13 3.79 -3.37
CA ALA A 236 5.93 4.90 -3.87
C ALA A 236 6.10 4.78 -5.39
N TYR A 237 6.60 5.83 -6.02
CA TYR A 237 7.06 5.75 -7.41
C TYR A 237 8.54 5.34 -7.47
N ILE A 238 8.87 4.44 -8.38
CA ILE A 238 10.23 3.99 -8.66
C ILE A 238 10.63 4.35 -10.09
N ILE A 239 11.93 4.55 -10.28
CA ILE A 239 12.59 4.72 -11.57
C ILE A 239 13.43 3.46 -11.82
N ARG A 240 13.36 2.90 -13.03
CA ARG A 240 14.21 1.78 -13.44
C ARG A 240 15.68 2.19 -13.41
N GLY A 241 16.55 1.29 -12.94
CA GLY A 241 17.92 1.65 -12.61
C GLY A 241 18.79 2.09 -13.79
N ASP A 242 18.55 1.56 -14.99
CA ASP A 242 19.19 1.99 -16.23
C ASP A 242 18.89 3.46 -16.56
N ILE A 243 17.63 3.90 -16.38
CA ILE A 243 17.22 5.29 -16.55
C ILE A 243 17.87 6.18 -15.50
N HIS A 244 17.84 5.77 -14.24
CA HIS A 244 18.43 6.56 -13.16
C HIS A 244 19.94 6.75 -13.35
N ARG A 245 20.69 5.71 -13.74
CA ARG A 245 22.12 5.82 -14.01
C ARG A 245 22.44 6.69 -15.22
N LYS A 246 21.68 6.54 -16.31
CA LYS A 246 21.94 7.26 -17.55
C LYS A 246 21.51 8.72 -17.47
N TYR A 247 20.44 9.01 -16.73
CA TYR A 247 19.84 10.34 -16.61
C TYR A 247 19.51 10.67 -15.12
N PRO A 248 20.50 10.89 -14.24
CA PRO A 248 20.26 11.13 -12.81
C PRO A 248 19.35 12.32 -12.50
N TRP A 249 19.31 13.31 -13.39
CA TRP A 249 18.45 14.49 -13.29
C TRP A 249 16.95 14.17 -13.40
N VAL A 250 16.58 13.02 -13.98
CA VAL A 250 15.19 12.57 -14.13
C VAL A 250 14.48 12.50 -12.78
N ALA A 251 15.17 12.06 -11.73
CA ALA A 251 14.58 11.92 -10.41
C ALA A 251 14.08 13.25 -9.83
N PHE A 252 14.91 14.30 -9.91
CA PHE A 252 14.55 15.64 -9.43
C PHE A 252 13.39 16.22 -10.26
N ASN A 253 13.46 16.11 -11.59
CA ASN A 253 12.45 16.68 -12.48
C ASN A 253 11.09 15.96 -12.33
N LEU A 254 11.10 14.63 -12.15
CA LEU A 254 9.89 13.87 -11.81
C LEU A 254 9.34 14.31 -10.46
N TYR A 255 10.15 14.39 -9.40
CA TYR A 255 9.71 14.86 -8.08
C TYR A 255 9.05 16.25 -8.16
N SER A 256 9.70 17.20 -8.87
CA SER A 256 9.14 18.53 -9.10
C SER A 256 7.80 18.47 -9.85
N GLY A 257 7.68 17.62 -10.87
CA GLY A 257 6.43 17.36 -11.57
C GLY A 257 5.33 16.83 -10.64
N PHE A 258 5.65 15.85 -9.78
CA PHE A 258 4.70 15.30 -8.81
C PHE A 258 4.25 16.34 -7.80
N ALA A 259 5.18 17.16 -7.29
CA ALA A 259 4.84 18.25 -6.37
C ALA A 259 3.89 19.26 -7.00
N LYS A 260 4.13 19.66 -8.27
CA LYS A 260 3.25 20.55 -9.03
C LYS A 260 1.87 19.92 -9.28
N ALA A 261 1.82 18.65 -9.65
CA ALA A 261 0.56 17.94 -9.87
C ALA A 261 -0.27 17.82 -8.59
N LYS A 262 0.37 17.49 -7.47
CA LYS A 262 -0.29 17.47 -6.16
C LYS A 262 -0.82 18.85 -5.77
N ALA A 263 -0.03 19.91 -5.96
CA ALA A 263 -0.45 21.27 -5.65
C ALA A 263 -1.71 21.66 -6.43
N LEU A 264 -1.72 21.40 -7.74
CA LEU A 264 -2.88 21.64 -8.60
C LEU A 264 -4.11 20.83 -8.18
N ALA A 265 -3.92 19.58 -7.76
CA ALA A 265 -5.01 18.73 -7.27
C ALA A 265 -5.61 19.26 -5.97
N LEU A 266 -4.78 19.72 -5.03
CA LEU A 266 -5.22 20.28 -3.76
C LEU A 266 -5.96 21.61 -3.94
N GLU A 267 -5.46 22.48 -4.82
CA GLU A 267 -6.14 23.73 -5.20
C GLU A 267 -7.56 23.44 -5.72
N LYS A 268 -7.69 22.50 -6.66
CA LYS A 268 -8.99 22.09 -7.22
C LYS A 268 -9.91 21.43 -6.20
N LEU A 269 -9.37 20.65 -5.26
CA LEU A 269 -10.18 19.98 -4.24
C LEU A 269 -10.90 20.99 -3.34
N ALA A 270 -10.21 22.07 -2.94
CA ALA A 270 -10.80 23.11 -2.11
C ALA A 270 -11.96 23.85 -2.81
N GLU A 271 -11.84 24.02 -4.13
CA GLU A 271 -12.85 24.69 -4.97
C GLU A 271 -14.01 23.77 -5.38
N ARG A 272 -13.74 22.48 -5.59
CA ARG A 272 -14.64 21.54 -6.27
C ARG A 272 -14.75 20.21 -5.55
N ILE A 273 -15.15 20.25 -4.28
CA ILE A 273 -15.54 19.04 -3.55
C ILE A 273 -16.72 18.40 -4.29
N PRO A 274 -16.69 17.07 -4.57
CA PRO A 274 -17.79 16.39 -5.26
C PRO A 274 -19.13 16.65 -4.58
N SER A 275 -20.11 17.17 -5.32
CA SER A 275 -21.42 17.57 -4.77
C SER A 275 -22.22 16.41 -4.19
N ALA A 276 -21.92 15.16 -4.60
CA ALA A 276 -22.49 13.96 -4.02
C ALA A 276 -22.03 13.70 -2.56
N LEU A 277 -20.89 14.25 -2.15
CA LEU A 277 -20.48 14.28 -0.75
C LEU A 277 -21.14 15.47 -0.08
N PHE A 278 -22.39 15.29 0.36
CA PHE A 278 -23.24 16.37 0.89
C PHE A 278 -22.56 17.15 2.05
N PHE A 279 -21.82 16.46 2.91
CA PHE A 279 -21.04 17.05 4.02
C PHE A 279 -19.53 17.13 3.70
N GLY A 280 -19.19 17.31 2.42
CA GLY A 280 -17.81 17.22 1.95
C GLY A 280 -16.88 18.27 2.56
N ARG A 281 -17.37 19.49 2.85
CA ARG A 281 -16.58 20.54 3.52
C ARG A 281 -16.27 20.17 4.97
N GLU A 282 -17.26 19.64 5.69
CA GLU A 282 -17.12 19.16 7.06
C GLU A 282 -16.17 17.97 7.12
N TYR A 283 -16.23 17.05 6.14
CA TYR A 283 -15.28 15.94 6.04
C TYR A 283 -13.85 16.42 5.77
N LEU A 284 -13.67 17.43 4.91
CA LEU A 284 -12.36 18.02 4.67
C LEU A 284 -11.83 18.71 5.93
N ALA A 285 -12.65 19.50 6.62
CA ALA A 285 -12.29 20.14 7.89
C ALA A 285 -11.91 19.11 8.97
N MET A 286 -12.74 18.08 9.15
CA MET A 286 -12.46 16.97 10.06
C MET A 286 -11.15 16.26 9.70
N THR A 287 -10.87 16.06 8.41
CA THR A 287 -9.60 15.46 7.96
C THR A 287 -8.41 16.31 8.38
N GLY A 288 -8.50 17.64 8.20
CA GLY A 288 -7.48 18.59 8.64
C GLY A 288 -7.28 18.61 10.15
N GLU A 289 -8.36 18.56 10.94
CA GLU A 289 -8.28 18.47 12.41
C GLU A 289 -7.58 17.19 12.90
N ILE A 290 -7.72 16.10 12.17
CA ILE A 290 -7.15 14.79 12.56
C ILE A 290 -5.70 14.68 12.12
N PHE A 291 -5.42 14.98 10.85
CA PHE A 291 -4.16 14.63 10.20
C PHE A 291 -3.28 15.85 9.86
N GLY A 292 -3.75 17.06 10.17
CA GLY A 292 -3.11 18.31 9.77
C GLY A 292 -3.43 18.73 8.34
N ASP A 293 -2.82 19.83 7.90
CA ASP A 293 -3.13 20.50 6.63
C ASP A 293 -2.79 19.66 5.39
N ASP A 294 -1.81 18.76 5.51
CA ASP A 294 -1.39 17.86 4.43
C ASP A 294 -1.21 16.43 4.93
N PRO A 295 -2.25 15.57 4.82
CA PRO A 295 -2.15 14.15 5.17
C PRO A 295 -1.30 13.31 4.20
N PHE A 296 -0.87 13.88 3.07
CA PHE A 296 -0.13 13.17 2.02
C PHE A 296 1.22 13.82 1.71
N PRO A 297 2.07 14.19 2.69
CA PRO A 297 3.28 14.94 2.42
C PRO A 297 4.22 14.15 1.50
N TYR A 298 4.87 14.85 0.59
CA TYR A 298 5.99 14.34 -0.20
C TYR A 298 7.32 14.70 0.49
N GLY A 299 8.42 14.10 0.02
CA GLY A 299 9.75 14.34 0.57
C GLY A 299 10.08 13.42 1.73
N LEU A 300 11.37 13.31 2.05
CA LEU A 300 11.83 12.40 3.11
C LEU A 300 11.66 12.99 4.50
N LYS A 301 11.87 14.30 4.65
CA LYS A 301 11.86 14.95 5.97
C LYS A 301 10.53 14.74 6.70
N ALA A 302 9.42 15.03 6.02
CA ALA A 302 8.08 14.87 6.60
C ALA A 302 7.68 13.40 6.83
N ASN A 303 8.35 12.46 6.15
CA ASN A 303 8.00 11.04 6.13
C ASN A 303 8.97 10.15 6.89
N ARG A 304 10.05 10.71 7.45
CA ARG A 304 11.13 9.93 8.07
C ARG A 304 10.62 9.00 9.19
N PRO A 305 9.81 9.44 10.17
CA PRO A 305 9.33 8.54 11.23
C PRO A 305 8.52 7.35 10.69
N MET A 306 7.68 7.61 9.69
CA MET A 306 6.91 6.57 9.01
C MET A 306 7.80 5.58 8.26
N LEU A 307 8.78 6.08 7.51
CA LEU A 307 9.72 5.25 6.74
C LEU A 307 10.60 4.40 7.66
N GLU A 308 11.09 4.97 8.75
CA GLU A 308 11.86 4.25 9.77
C GLU A 308 11.02 3.12 10.38
N THR A 309 9.76 3.41 10.75
CA THR A 309 8.83 2.40 11.27
C THR A 309 8.57 1.28 10.25
N LEU A 310 8.34 1.63 8.98
CA LEU A 310 8.11 0.64 7.92
C LEU A 310 9.34 -0.27 7.70
N ILE A 311 10.53 0.31 7.72
CA ILE A 311 11.80 -0.41 7.60
C ILE A 311 12.01 -1.34 8.81
N ASP A 312 11.70 -0.85 10.02
CA ASP A 312 11.76 -1.63 11.24
C ASP A 312 10.81 -2.83 11.17
N TYR A 313 9.54 -2.60 10.83
CA TYR A 313 8.58 -3.69 10.65
C TYR A 313 9.04 -4.69 9.59
N SER A 314 9.61 -4.24 8.48
CA SER A 314 10.10 -5.14 7.43
C SER A 314 11.23 -6.06 7.95
N HIS A 315 12.12 -5.52 8.78
CA HIS A 315 13.23 -6.27 9.34
C HIS A 315 12.79 -7.19 10.50
N GLU A 316 12.02 -6.65 11.45
CA GLU A 316 11.48 -7.38 12.62
C GLU A 316 10.63 -8.58 12.18
N GLN A 317 9.87 -8.43 11.10
CA GLN A 317 9.03 -9.50 10.53
C GLN A 317 9.78 -10.41 9.56
N GLY A 318 11.11 -10.32 9.47
CA GLY A 318 11.95 -11.23 8.69
C GLY A 318 11.80 -11.10 7.17
N LEU A 319 11.19 -10.03 6.65
CA LEU A 319 11.02 -9.83 5.20
C LEU A 319 12.29 -9.32 4.54
N THR A 320 13.07 -8.50 5.26
CA THR A 320 14.37 -8.01 4.81
C THR A 320 15.50 -8.54 5.70
N PRO A 321 16.60 -9.06 5.12
CA PRO A 321 17.68 -9.69 5.88
C PRO A 321 18.48 -8.71 6.74
N LYS A 322 18.39 -7.41 6.45
CA LYS A 322 19.00 -6.32 7.20
C LYS A 322 18.04 -5.13 7.28
N LYS A 323 18.24 -4.28 8.29
CA LYS A 323 17.62 -2.95 8.35
C LYS A 323 18.20 -2.07 7.24
N MET A 324 17.40 -1.76 6.22
CA MET A 324 17.80 -0.90 5.10
C MET A 324 17.97 0.55 5.56
N LYS A 325 18.92 1.29 5.00
CA LYS A 325 19.03 2.73 5.26
C LYS A 325 18.12 3.51 4.33
N ILE A 326 17.45 4.54 4.82
CA ILE A 326 16.54 5.37 4.02
C ILE A 326 17.29 5.95 2.80
N GLU A 327 18.51 6.40 2.99
CA GLU A 327 19.31 7.06 1.96
C GLU A 327 19.71 6.10 0.82
N GLU A 328 19.70 4.77 1.06
CA GLU A 328 19.95 3.74 0.04
C GLU A 328 18.70 3.40 -0.80
N LEU A 329 17.54 3.91 -0.37
CA LEU A 329 16.22 3.60 -0.93
C LEU A 329 15.67 4.71 -1.80
N PHE A 330 16.22 5.91 -1.79
CA PHE A 330 15.68 7.04 -2.55
C PHE A 330 16.77 7.70 -3.39
N ALA A 331 16.36 8.28 -4.52
CA ALA A 331 17.28 8.93 -5.44
C ALA A 331 18.03 10.09 -4.74
N GLU A 332 19.35 10.14 -4.92
CA GLU A 332 20.25 11.07 -4.21
C GLU A 332 19.80 12.53 -4.34
N SER A 333 19.40 12.94 -5.55
CA SER A 333 18.92 14.29 -5.85
C SER A 333 17.61 14.69 -5.15
N THR A 334 16.96 13.76 -4.44
CA THR A 334 15.70 13.98 -3.73
C THR A 334 15.82 13.87 -2.21
N LEU A 335 17.01 13.57 -1.66
CA LEU A 335 17.18 13.30 -0.22
C LEU A 335 16.90 14.51 0.68
N HIS A 336 17.07 15.72 0.16
CA HIS A 336 16.91 16.98 0.89
C HIS A 336 15.59 17.72 0.58
N LEU A 337 14.72 17.12 -0.23
CA LEU A 337 13.47 17.72 -0.70
C LEU A 337 12.25 17.39 0.17
#